data_AF-A0A953TGB4-F1
#
_entry.id   AF-A0A953TGB4-F1
#
_cell.length_a   1.000
_cell.length_b   1.000
_cell.length_c   1.000
_cell.angle_alpha   90.00
_cell.angle_beta   90.00
_cell.angle_gamma   90.00
#
_symmetry.space_group_name_H-M   'P 1'
#
loop_
_entity.id
_entity.type
_entity.pdbx_description
1 polymer ?
#
loop_
_entity_poly.entity_id
_entity_poly.type
_entity_poly.pdbx_seq_one_letter_code
_entity_poly.pdbx_strand_id
1 'polypeptide(L)'
;MKSSAKPLNKGGFVLKRWLCLFVILGPFLMAAQQPQTARITESFSRTKIEEDDTYSPRLANPAYQKNGPVVLLDEGHGNNHFDKAFVKLVSADGYQVQLSQSPFTYDVLSKVNVLVIMNAGMIMPAKWHQNPEPVFSDVEAAAVRDWVAAGGSLLFASGSNKAEAGEMLLNRLGVEFLHDLVVDRDLLSKGPPSQSPVVDRTFGREKNMFSTHTIMAGRSEAERVDAVTVTGFSAIRKAPDNALILIHCSGSTVYFTKDALMKMQAAEAARALNHGPQTESPTVASPVMAPTPAPGIPVAVAFTLGKGRVVVLGNGSVISSIQSETVFQGQPISQRPGLRDADNQKLTLNTMHWLSGLLE
;
A
#
# COMPACT_ATOMS: atom_id res chain seq x y z
N MET A 1 -88.36 -44.05 -41.72
CA MET A 1 -87.83 -45.33 -42.27
C MET A 1 -86.38 -45.12 -42.66
N LYS A 2 -85.52 -46.01 -42.13
CA LYS A 2 -84.10 -46.23 -42.42
C LYS A 2 -83.13 -45.07 -42.15
N SER A 3 -81.92 -45.24 -41.62
CA SER A 3 -81.20 -46.26 -40.81
C SER A 3 -79.71 -45.92 -41.00
N SER A 4 -78.90 -46.21 -39.98
CA SER A 4 -77.44 -46.43 -40.04
C SER A 4 -76.54 -45.20 -39.98
N ALA A 5 -75.37 -45.20 -39.34
CA ALA A 5 -74.84 -45.84 -38.14
C ALA A 5 -73.55 -45.06 -37.80
N LYS A 6 -73.19 -45.08 -36.52
CA LYS A 6 -71.99 -44.53 -35.84
C LYS A 6 -70.65 -45.00 -36.48
N PRO A 7 -69.52 -44.28 -36.28
CA PRO A 7 -68.74 -44.52 -35.06
C PRO A 7 -68.06 -43.32 -34.39
N LEU A 8 -67.70 -43.57 -33.13
CA LEU A 8 -66.97 -42.75 -32.18
C LEU A 8 -65.59 -42.26 -32.69
N ASN A 9 -65.23 -41.03 -32.31
CA ASN A 9 -63.87 -40.65 -31.91
C ASN A 9 -64.00 -39.43 -30.95
N LYS A 10 -63.78 -39.58 -29.65
CA LYS A 10 -62.49 -39.55 -28.92
C LYS A 10 -61.79 -38.18 -29.01
N GLY A 11 -61.69 -37.52 -27.85
CA GLY A 11 -60.70 -36.48 -27.53
C GLY A 11 -61.12 -35.07 -27.94
N GLY A 12 -61.12 -34.05 -27.09
CA GLY A 12 -60.76 -33.96 -25.70
C GLY A 12 -61.52 -32.81 -25.08
N PHE A 13 -62.47 -33.14 -24.21
CA PHE A 13 -62.71 -32.28 -23.06
C PHE A 13 -61.40 -32.22 -22.27
N VAL A 14 -61.12 -31.06 -21.67
CA VAL A 14 -59.94 -30.75 -20.84
C VAL A 14 -58.84 -29.98 -21.58
N LEU A 15 -59.22 -28.87 -22.20
CA LEU A 15 -58.36 -27.68 -22.38
C LEU A 15 -58.04 -26.98 -21.03
N LYS A 16 -58.06 -27.72 -19.90
CA LYS A 16 -57.91 -27.18 -18.54
C LYS A 16 -57.13 -28.07 -17.55
N ARG A 17 -56.39 -29.10 -17.98
CA ARG A 17 -55.47 -29.86 -17.08
C ARG A 17 -54.06 -30.15 -17.60
N TRP A 18 -53.68 -29.67 -18.79
CA TRP A 18 -52.25 -29.68 -19.20
C TRP A 18 -51.56 -28.32 -19.06
N LEU A 19 -52.25 -27.33 -18.48
CA LEU A 19 -51.64 -26.08 -18.03
C LEU A 19 -50.97 -26.20 -16.65
N CYS A 20 -50.94 -27.40 -16.05
CA CYS A 20 -50.31 -27.63 -14.74
C CYS A 20 -49.03 -28.47 -14.79
N LEU A 21 -48.54 -28.87 -15.98
CA LEU A 21 -47.26 -29.58 -16.11
C LEU A 21 -46.13 -28.75 -16.74
N PHE A 22 -46.42 -27.53 -17.24
CA PHE A 22 -45.39 -26.57 -17.64
C PHE A 22 -44.99 -25.57 -16.54
N VAL A 23 -45.71 -25.54 -15.41
CA VAL A 23 -45.36 -24.68 -14.27
C VAL A 23 -44.37 -25.34 -13.30
N ILE A 24 -44.14 -26.66 -13.41
CA ILE A 24 -43.25 -27.39 -12.48
C ILE A 24 -41.89 -27.78 -13.10
N LEU A 25 -41.71 -27.70 -14.43
CA LEU A 25 -40.43 -27.99 -15.09
C LEU A 25 -39.85 -26.83 -15.93
N GLY A 26 -40.58 -25.73 -16.11
CA GLY A 26 -40.04 -24.49 -16.70
C GLY A 26 -38.86 -23.87 -15.93
N PRO A 27 -38.84 -23.87 -14.58
CA PRO A 27 -37.71 -23.29 -13.84
C PRO A 27 -36.42 -24.12 -13.92
N PHE A 28 -36.48 -25.39 -14.33
CA PHE A 28 -35.31 -26.27 -14.38
C PHE A 28 -34.68 -26.43 -15.77
N LEU A 29 -35.34 -25.99 -16.86
CA LEU A 29 -34.71 -25.92 -18.18
C LEU A 29 -34.26 -24.50 -18.60
N MET A 30 -34.66 -23.46 -17.88
CA MET A 30 -34.15 -22.09 -18.06
C MET A 30 -32.91 -21.78 -17.18
N ALA A 31 -32.43 -22.76 -16.40
CA ALA A 31 -31.20 -22.66 -15.62
C ALA A 31 -29.93 -23.04 -16.42
N ALA A 32 -30.07 -23.41 -17.70
CA ALA A 32 -28.95 -23.92 -18.51
C ALA A 32 -28.45 -22.95 -19.61
N GLN A 33 -29.00 -21.73 -19.72
CA GLN A 33 -28.61 -20.78 -20.78
C GLN A 33 -28.57 -19.31 -20.31
N GLN A 34 -28.11 -19.05 -19.08
CA GLN A 34 -27.52 -17.74 -18.84
C GLN A 34 -26.16 -17.69 -19.55
N PRO A 35 -25.90 -16.70 -20.42
CA PRO A 35 -24.61 -16.62 -21.08
C PRO A 35 -23.52 -16.50 -20.00
N GLN A 36 -22.45 -17.30 -20.13
CA GLN A 36 -21.28 -17.31 -19.24
C GLN A 36 -20.65 -15.92 -19.05
N THR A 37 -21.04 -14.92 -19.84
CA THR A 37 -20.63 -13.52 -19.72
C THR A 37 -21.13 -12.85 -18.44
N ALA A 38 -22.17 -13.36 -17.77
CA ALA A 38 -22.63 -12.79 -16.49
C ALA A 38 -21.84 -13.25 -15.25
N ARG A 39 -20.88 -14.18 -15.39
CA ARG A 39 -19.96 -14.58 -14.30
C ARG A 39 -18.60 -13.89 -14.35
N ILE A 40 -18.35 -13.03 -15.35
CA ILE A 40 -17.05 -12.38 -15.55
C ILE A 40 -17.01 -10.98 -14.91
N THR A 41 -18.13 -10.45 -14.42
CA THR A 41 -18.24 -9.03 -14.02
C THR A 41 -18.21 -8.73 -12.52
N GLU A 42 -17.92 -9.69 -11.63
CA GLU A 42 -17.68 -9.41 -10.21
C GLU A 42 -16.59 -10.31 -9.61
N SER A 43 -15.37 -10.23 -10.16
CA SER A 43 -14.16 -10.60 -9.41
C SER A 43 -13.57 -9.32 -8.78
N PHE A 44 -14.39 -8.55 -8.07
CA PHE A 44 -13.84 -7.55 -7.17
C PHE A 44 -13.26 -8.30 -5.98
N SER A 45 -11.94 -8.30 -5.86
CA SER A 45 -11.26 -8.73 -4.65
C SER A 45 -11.77 -7.88 -3.50
N ARG A 46 -12.65 -8.44 -2.67
CA ARG A 46 -13.03 -7.79 -1.41
C ARG A 46 -11.87 -8.02 -0.45
N THR A 47 -10.98 -7.02 -0.39
CA THR A 47 -9.85 -7.02 0.55
C THR A 47 -10.32 -6.42 1.86
N LYS A 48 -10.25 -7.20 2.93
CA LYS A 48 -10.44 -6.76 4.30
C LYS A 48 -9.06 -6.54 4.91
N ILE A 49 -8.80 -5.35 5.43
CA ILE A 49 -7.56 -5.02 6.12
C ILE A 49 -7.89 -4.68 7.57
N GLU A 50 -7.25 -5.37 8.49
CA GLU A 50 -7.37 -5.19 9.92
C GLU A 50 -6.00 -5.07 10.55
N GLU A 51 -5.96 -4.64 11.80
CA GLU A 51 -4.72 -4.61 12.56
C GLU A 51 -4.25 -6.02 12.94
N ASP A 52 -2.94 -6.25 12.94
CA ASP A 52 -2.38 -7.54 13.39
C ASP A 52 -2.20 -7.56 14.91
N ASP A 53 -3.28 -7.84 15.63
CA ASP A 53 -3.24 -7.98 17.10
C ASP A 53 -2.32 -9.12 17.56
N THR A 54 -2.01 -10.08 16.69
CA THR A 54 -1.16 -11.24 17.00
C THR A 54 0.34 -10.93 16.90
N TYR A 55 0.73 -9.75 16.40
CA TYR A 55 2.12 -9.34 16.38
C TYR A 55 2.67 -9.22 17.81
N SER A 56 3.75 -9.96 18.09
CA SER A 56 4.41 -10.04 19.38
C SER A 56 5.93 -10.12 19.13
N PRO A 57 6.64 -8.98 19.20
CA PRO A 57 8.06 -8.91 18.91
C PRO A 57 8.87 -9.67 19.96
N ARG A 58 9.90 -10.39 19.51
CA ARG A 58 10.88 -11.05 20.39
C ARG A 58 12.24 -10.45 20.13
N LEU A 59 12.75 -9.69 21.10
CA LEU A 59 14.04 -9.02 21.00
C LEU A 59 15.03 -9.71 21.93
N ALA A 60 16.12 -10.24 21.38
CA ALA A 60 17.16 -10.86 22.18
C ALA A 60 17.91 -9.81 23.03
N ASN A 61 18.14 -8.63 22.45
CA ASN A 61 18.90 -7.53 23.07
C ASN A 61 18.16 -6.19 22.88
N PRO A 62 17.13 -5.90 23.70
CA PRO A 62 16.52 -4.58 23.72
C PRO A 62 17.55 -3.47 23.92
N ALA A 63 17.43 -2.37 23.19
CA ALA A 63 18.36 -1.24 23.29
C ALA A 63 18.32 -0.54 24.65
N TYR A 64 17.13 -0.38 25.24
CA TYR A 64 16.94 0.38 26.46
C TYR A 64 16.30 -0.48 27.54
N GLN A 65 16.93 -0.57 28.71
CA GLN A 65 16.40 -1.34 29.83
C GLN A 65 15.30 -0.57 30.59
N LYS A 66 15.48 0.75 30.75
CA LYS A 66 14.52 1.68 31.39
C LYS A 66 14.70 3.09 30.82
N ASN A 67 13.61 3.87 30.85
CA ASN A 67 13.61 5.29 30.50
C ASN A 67 14.26 5.59 29.14
N GLY A 68 13.99 4.74 28.14
CA GLY A 68 14.47 4.98 26.78
C GLY A 68 13.89 6.27 26.18
N PRO A 69 14.36 6.64 24.98
CA PRO A 69 13.92 7.85 24.30
C PRO A 69 12.40 7.91 24.14
N VAL A 70 11.86 9.13 24.22
CA VAL A 70 10.43 9.37 24.04
C VAL A 70 10.12 9.51 22.55
N VAL A 71 9.21 8.68 22.06
CA VAL A 71 8.70 8.67 20.70
C VAL A 71 7.31 9.27 20.72
N LEU A 72 7.11 10.37 20.00
CA LEU A 72 5.79 10.90 19.68
C LEU A 72 5.30 10.25 18.39
N LEU A 73 4.19 9.55 18.47
CA LEU A 73 3.53 8.96 17.31
C LEU A 73 2.34 9.83 16.91
N ASP A 74 2.29 10.17 15.63
CA ASP A 74 1.22 10.97 15.04
C ASP A 74 -0.06 10.17 14.84
N GLU A 75 -1.15 10.63 15.46
CA GLU A 75 -2.52 10.17 15.25
C GLU A 75 -3.47 11.32 14.84
N GLY A 76 -2.94 12.55 14.69
CA GLY A 76 -3.75 13.76 14.48
C GLY A 76 -4.09 14.04 13.02
N HIS A 77 -3.38 13.41 12.08
CA HIS A 77 -3.35 13.84 10.68
C HIS A 77 -3.93 12.81 9.71
N GLY A 78 -4.93 12.04 10.16
CA GLY A 78 -5.58 11.01 9.34
C GLY A 78 -4.62 9.87 8.97
N ASN A 79 -3.66 9.57 9.85
CA ASN A 79 -2.68 8.50 9.74
C ASN A 79 -3.36 7.13 9.65
N ASN A 80 -2.60 6.09 9.28
CA ASN A 80 -3.10 4.73 9.42
C ASN A 80 -3.11 4.31 10.90
N HIS A 81 -4.26 3.87 11.41
CA HIS A 81 -4.38 3.30 12.77
C HIS A 81 -3.85 1.85 12.87
N PHE A 82 -2.81 1.50 12.10
CA PHE A 82 -2.18 0.16 12.11
C PHE A 82 -0.84 0.20 12.82
N ASP A 83 -0.78 0.96 13.90
CA ASP A 83 0.41 1.36 14.60
C ASP A 83 0.67 0.57 15.87
N LYS A 84 -0.29 -0.21 16.40
CA LYS A 84 -0.04 -1.02 17.62
C LYS A 84 1.13 -1.96 17.45
N ALA A 85 1.37 -2.49 16.25
CA ALA A 85 2.52 -3.35 15.98
C ALA A 85 3.84 -2.58 16.10
N PHE A 86 3.90 -1.35 15.57
CA PHE A 86 5.02 -0.44 15.75
C PHE A 86 5.24 -0.12 17.23
N VAL A 87 4.17 0.28 17.95
CA VAL A 87 4.21 0.59 19.38
C VAL A 87 4.73 -0.59 20.18
N LYS A 88 4.22 -1.81 19.94
CA LYS A 88 4.70 -3.05 20.57
C LYS A 88 6.19 -3.26 20.32
N LEU A 89 6.67 -3.07 19.09
CA LEU A 89 8.07 -3.26 18.72
C LEU A 89 9.00 -2.30 19.45
N VAL A 90 8.75 -0.99 19.34
CA VAL A 90 9.64 0.00 19.95
C VAL A 90 9.53 -0.01 21.49
N SER A 91 8.35 -0.31 22.04
CA SER A 91 8.20 -0.48 23.50
C SER A 91 8.96 -1.71 24.00
N ALA A 92 8.95 -2.82 23.25
CA ALA A 92 9.74 -4.01 23.59
C ALA A 92 11.25 -3.75 23.52
N ASP A 93 11.67 -2.78 22.71
CA ASP A 93 13.06 -2.31 22.63
C ASP A 93 13.41 -1.25 23.68
N GLY A 94 12.41 -0.81 24.46
CA GLY A 94 12.56 0.05 25.63
C GLY A 94 12.30 1.54 25.40
N TYR A 95 11.76 1.93 24.25
CA TYR A 95 11.28 3.30 24.01
C TYR A 95 10.02 3.60 24.81
N GLN A 96 9.80 4.89 25.09
CA GLN A 96 8.56 5.39 25.67
C GLN A 96 7.69 6.00 24.57
N VAL A 97 6.51 5.43 24.32
CA VAL A 97 5.64 5.92 23.25
C VAL A 97 4.56 6.85 23.81
N GLN A 98 4.40 8.02 23.20
CA GLN A 98 3.30 8.95 23.41
C GLN A 98 2.53 9.12 22.12
N LEU A 99 1.20 9.02 22.17
CA LEU A 99 0.33 9.26 21.03
C LEU A 99 -0.08 10.74 21.02
N SER A 100 -0.12 11.37 19.83
CA SER A 100 -0.56 12.75 19.67
C SER A 100 -1.65 12.88 18.63
N GLN A 101 -2.80 13.40 19.07
CA GLN A 101 -3.86 13.91 18.19
C GLN A 101 -3.84 15.45 18.10
N SER A 102 -2.87 16.09 18.76
CA SER A 102 -2.74 17.54 18.79
C SER A 102 -1.89 18.06 17.64
N PRO A 103 -2.12 19.30 17.18
CA PRO A 103 -1.24 19.97 16.23
C PRO A 103 0.21 20.01 16.71
N PHE A 104 1.15 19.96 15.77
CA PHE A 104 2.57 20.02 16.11
C PHE A 104 3.01 21.43 16.47
N THR A 105 3.36 21.61 17.74
CA THR A 105 3.92 22.85 18.28
C THR A 105 5.29 22.58 18.89
N TYR A 106 6.11 23.64 19.01
CA TYR A 106 7.40 23.51 19.67
C TYR A 106 7.29 22.99 21.11
N ASP A 107 6.27 23.39 21.87
CA ASP A 107 6.07 22.91 23.25
C ASP A 107 5.88 21.39 23.30
N VAL A 108 5.05 20.84 22.42
CA VAL A 108 4.84 19.39 22.32
C VAL A 108 6.11 18.68 21.87
N LEU A 109 6.75 19.18 20.82
CA LEU A 109 7.93 18.54 20.22
C LEU A 109 9.16 18.61 21.14
N SER A 110 9.30 19.66 21.95
CA SER A 110 10.44 19.83 22.87
C SER A 110 10.50 18.77 23.98
N LYS A 111 9.40 18.04 24.20
CA LYS A 111 9.26 17.01 25.23
C LYS A 111 9.60 15.60 24.74
N VAL A 112 9.93 15.45 23.46
CA VAL A 112 10.17 14.15 22.83
C VAL A 112 11.50 14.11 22.09
N ASN A 113 11.99 12.91 21.80
CA ASN A 113 13.24 12.70 21.07
C ASN A 113 13.00 12.42 19.59
N VAL A 114 11.97 11.61 19.30
CA VAL A 114 11.65 11.19 17.92
C VAL A 114 10.18 11.43 17.65
N LEU A 115 9.87 12.05 16.50
CA LEU A 115 8.53 12.13 15.93
C LEU A 115 8.40 11.07 14.85
N VAL A 116 7.32 10.29 14.88
CA VAL A 116 7.00 9.28 13.87
C VAL A 116 5.68 9.65 13.21
N ILE A 117 5.71 9.84 11.89
CA ILE A 117 4.54 10.11 11.06
C ILE A 117 4.42 8.96 10.06
N MET A 118 3.33 8.22 10.16
CA MET A 118 3.04 7.10 9.26
C MET A 118 1.78 7.38 8.45
N ASN A 119 1.89 7.31 7.11
CA ASN A 119 0.79 7.41 6.15
C ASN A 119 -0.21 8.54 6.47
N ALA A 120 0.28 9.75 6.73
CA ALA A 120 -0.59 10.90 6.97
C ALA A 120 -1.60 11.10 5.83
N GLY A 121 -2.84 11.44 6.17
CA GLY A 121 -3.95 11.62 5.23
C GLY A 121 -4.50 10.32 4.60
N MET A 122 -4.11 9.14 5.07
CA MET A 122 -4.60 7.86 4.56
C MET A 122 -6.09 7.62 4.87
N ILE A 123 -6.55 7.97 6.08
CA ILE A 123 -7.93 7.76 6.54
C ILE A 123 -8.67 9.10 6.50
N MET A 124 -8.86 9.63 5.29
CA MET A 124 -9.58 10.89 5.07
C MET A 124 -10.93 10.63 4.37
N PRO A 125 -11.91 11.55 4.52
CA PRO A 125 -13.18 11.44 3.81
C PRO A 125 -12.99 11.39 2.29
N ALA A 126 -13.86 10.67 1.58
CA ALA A 126 -13.80 10.54 0.11
C ALA A 126 -13.72 11.89 -0.62
N LYS A 127 -14.40 12.93 -0.11
CA LYS A 127 -14.34 14.29 -0.65
C LYS A 127 -12.94 14.89 -0.58
N TRP A 128 -12.21 14.67 0.52
CA TRP A 128 -10.82 15.11 0.65
C TRP A 128 -9.95 14.39 -0.38
N HIS A 129 -10.13 13.08 -0.59
CA HIS A 129 -9.37 12.35 -1.62
C HIS A 129 -9.64 12.80 -3.06
N GLN A 130 -10.74 13.50 -3.34
CA GLN A 130 -11.03 14.09 -4.65
C GLN A 130 -10.26 15.40 -4.88
N ASN A 131 -10.02 16.16 -3.81
CA ASN A 131 -9.27 17.41 -3.83
C ASN A 131 -8.46 17.52 -2.53
N PRO A 132 -7.31 16.83 -2.42
CA PRO A 132 -6.55 16.76 -1.18
C PRO A 132 -5.94 18.12 -0.85
N GLU A 133 -6.20 18.58 0.37
CA GLU A 133 -5.54 19.75 0.97
C GLU A 133 -4.42 19.27 1.91
N PRO A 134 -3.37 20.07 2.15
CA PRO A 134 -2.33 19.70 3.11
C PRO A 134 -2.89 19.32 4.47
N VAL A 135 -2.44 18.21 5.07
CA VAL A 135 -2.89 17.82 6.41
C VAL A 135 -2.13 18.56 7.51
N PHE A 136 -0.89 18.95 7.23
CA PHE A 136 -0.12 19.84 8.10
C PHE A 136 -0.33 21.28 7.68
N SER A 137 -0.58 22.16 8.64
CA SER A 137 -0.51 23.59 8.40
C SER A 137 0.94 24.07 8.18
N ASP A 138 1.11 25.26 7.61
CA ASP A 138 2.44 25.83 7.38
C ASP A 138 3.22 26.04 8.69
N VAL A 139 2.49 26.40 9.75
CA VAL A 139 3.03 26.61 11.09
C VAL A 139 3.53 25.30 11.69
N GLU A 140 2.77 24.21 11.56
CA GLU A 140 3.17 22.89 12.04
C GLU A 140 4.38 22.35 11.27
N ALA A 141 4.33 22.44 9.94
CA ALA A 141 5.43 21.98 9.10
C ALA A 141 6.72 22.77 9.38
N ALA A 142 6.63 24.08 9.65
CA ALA A 142 7.76 24.88 10.11
C ALA A 142 8.23 24.46 11.51
N ALA A 143 7.33 24.23 12.46
CA ALA A 143 7.66 23.81 13.82
C ALA A 143 8.41 22.46 13.83
N VAL A 144 7.96 21.49 13.04
CA VAL A 144 8.64 20.19 12.90
C VAL A 144 10.04 20.39 12.30
N ARG A 145 10.16 21.12 11.19
CA ARG A 145 11.47 21.40 10.57
C ARG A 145 12.45 22.05 11.56
N ASP A 146 12.00 23.08 12.28
CA ASP A 146 12.85 23.84 13.20
C ASP A 146 13.25 23.03 14.43
N TRP A 147 12.32 22.22 14.94
CA TRP A 147 12.61 21.27 16.00
C TRP A 147 13.64 20.23 15.57
N VAL A 148 13.52 19.65 14.37
CA VAL A 148 14.56 18.76 13.81
C VAL A 148 15.89 19.51 13.70
N ALA A 149 15.90 20.71 13.10
CA ALA A 149 17.12 21.52 12.98
C ALA A 149 17.81 21.77 14.33
N ALA A 150 17.03 21.89 15.41
CA ALA A 150 17.52 22.09 16.78
C ALA A 150 18.03 20.81 17.47
N GLY A 151 17.80 19.62 16.91
CA GLY A 151 18.26 18.34 17.46
C GLY A 151 17.19 17.27 17.60
N GLY A 152 15.94 17.55 17.23
CA GLY A 152 14.88 16.54 17.13
C GLY A 152 15.09 15.57 15.98
N SER A 153 14.41 14.43 16.04
CA SER A 153 14.53 13.39 15.01
C SER A 153 13.18 13.02 14.41
N LEU A 154 13.11 12.83 13.09
CA LEU A 154 11.87 12.52 12.37
C LEU A 154 11.99 11.19 11.61
N LEU A 155 11.03 10.31 11.82
CA LEU A 155 10.70 9.22 10.89
C LEU A 155 9.42 9.59 10.14
N PHE A 156 9.52 9.78 8.83
CA PHE A 156 8.36 9.96 7.96
C PHE A 156 8.22 8.75 7.03
N ALA A 157 7.12 8.00 7.15
CA ALA A 157 6.90 6.81 6.34
C ALA A 157 5.56 6.91 5.60
N SER A 158 5.60 7.07 4.27
CA SER A 158 4.42 7.17 3.42
C SER A 158 4.70 6.58 2.05
N GLY A 159 3.72 5.86 1.48
CA GLY A 159 3.84 5.22 0.16
C GLY A 159 2.60 5.39 -0.69
N SER A 160 1.83 6.47 -0.51
CA SER A 160 0.62 6.70 -1.28
C SER A 160 0.95 7.32 -2.64
N ASN A 161 0.39 6.76 -3.72
CA ASN A 161 0.51 7.29 -5.08
C ASN A 161 -0.38 8.54 -5.35
N LYS A 162 -0.99 9.12 -4.32
CA LYS A 162 -1.82 10.34 -4.40
C LYS A 162 -1.00 11.57 -4.01
N ALA A 163 -1.50 12.77 -4.35
CA ALA A 163 -0.89 14.02 -3.88
C ALA A 163 -0.71 13.91 -2.37
N GLU A 164 0.52 14.06 -1.93
CA GLU A 164 0.89 13.57 -0.62
C GLU A 164 0.46 14.56 0.45
N ALA A 165 -0.32 14.06 1.42
CA ALA A 165 -0.76 14.81 2.59
C ALA A 165 0.41 15.53 3.29
N GLY A 166 1.60 14.91 3.26
CA GLY A 166 2.83 15.43 3.85
C GLY A 166 3.70 16.30 2.96
N GLU A 167 3.31 16.63 1.71
CA GLU A 167 4.16 17.40 0.77
C GLU A 167 4.68 18.69 1.39
N MET A 168 3.83 19.42 2.13
CA MET A 168 4.23 20.67 2.77
C MET A 168 5.41 20.48 3.74
N LEU A 169 5.35 19.44 4.57
CA LEU A 169 6.43 19.10 5.50
C LEU A 169 7.67 18.59 4.75
N LEU A 170 7.50 17.67 3.81
CA LEU A 170 8.59 17.08 3.04
C LEU A 170 9.35 18.13 2.22
N ASN A 171 8.63 19.06 1.57
CA ASN A 171 9.22 20.15 0.80
C ASN A 171 10.07 21.06 1.70
N ARG A 172 9.63 21.32 2.94
CA ARG A 172 10.40 22.08 3.94
C ARG A 172 11.66 21.35 4.41
N LEU A 173 11.69 20.02 4.27
CA LEU A 173 12.85 19.16 4.53
C LEU A 173 13.71 18.93 3.26
N GLY A 174 13.31 19.46 2.10
CA GLY A 174 14.01 19.27 0.83
C GLY A 174 13.74 17.92 0.15
N VAL A 175 12.68 17.21 0.54
CA VAL A 175 12.30 15.89 0.02
C VAL A 175 11.06 16.01 -0.86
N GLU A 176 11.07 15.29 -1.99
CA GLU A 176 9.96 15.23 -2.92
C GLU A 176 9.77 13.80 -3.42
N PHE A 177 8.57 13.25 -3.29
CA PHE A 177 8.26 11.94 -3.86
C PHE A 177 7.96 12.04 -5.36
N LEU A 178 8.14 10.90 -6.02
CA LEU A 178 7.67 10.64 -7.36
C LEU A 178 6.29 9.98 -7.25
N HIS A 179 5.25 10.69 -7.69
CA HIS A 179 3.88 10.17 -7.65
C HIS A 179 3.51 9.35 -8.91
N ASP A 180 4.45 9.17 -9.83
CA ASP A 180 4.28 8.38 -11.03
C ASP A 180 4.34 6.87 -10.74
N LEU A 181 3.79 6.05 -11.64
CA LEU A 181 3.83 4.61 -11.48
C LEU A 181 5.25 4.10 -11.73
N VAL A 182 5.94 3.68 -10.66
CA VAL A 182 7.27 3.07 -10.75
C VAL A 182 7.13 1.56 -10.98
N VAL A 183 7.89 1.06 -11.96
CA VAL A 183 8.00 -0.36 -12.27
C VAL A 183 9.46 -0.76 -12.26
N ASP A 184 9.78 -1.73 -11.41
CA ASP A 184 11.09 -2.36 -11.33
C ASP A 184 10.89 -3.88 -11.46
N ARG A 185 11.55 -4.47 -12.45
CA ARG A 185 11.40 -5.90 -12.80
C ARG A 185 12.34 -6.80 -12.02
N ASP A 186 13.34 -6.23 -11.35
CA ASP A 186 14.33 -6.97 -10.58
C ASP A 186 13.93 -7.14 -9.11
N LEU A 187 12.85 -6.46 -8.66
CA LEU A 187 12.26 -6.66 -7.34
C LEU A 187 11.71 -8.10 -7.23
N LEU A 188 12.10 -8.77 -6.14
CA LEU A 188 11.61 -10.10 -5.86
C LEU A 188 10.12 -10.02 -5.50
N SER A 189 9.33 -10.96 -6.03
CA SER A 189 7.90 -11.06 -5.73
C SER A 189 7.66 -12.19 -4.74
N LYS A 190 6.81 -11.96 -3.74
CA LYS A 190 6.39 -13.02 -2.82
C LYS A 190 5.30 -13.88 -3.48
N GLY A 191 5.69 -15.08 -3.91
CA GLY A 191 4.78 -16.08 -4.49
C GLY A 191 4.46 -15.88 -5.98
N PRO A 192 3.81 -16.86 -6.62
CA PRO A 192 3.44 -16.76 -8.03
C PRO A 192 2.39 -15.66 -8.26
N PRO A 193 2.46 -14.89 -9.35
CA PRO A 193 1.52 -13.79 -9.65
C PRO A 193 0.05 -14.26 -9.78
N SER A 194 -0.19 -15.57 -9.89
CA SER A 194 -1.52 -16.17 -9.93
C SER A 194 -2.22 -16.29 -8.56
N GLN A 195 -1.56 -15.92 -7.44
CA GLN A 195 -2.07 -16.17 -6.09
C GLN A 195 -2.30 -14.90 -5.25
N SER A 196 -2.06 -13.68 -5.75
CA SER A 196 -2.41 -12.46 -5.02
C SER A 196 -2.49 -11.24 -5.93
N PRO A 197 -3.52 -10.38 -5.83
CA PRO A 197 -3.55 -9.09 -6.51
C PRO A 197 -2.60 -8.06 -5.86
N VAL A 198 -2.18 -8.29 -4.61
CA VAL A 198 -1.13 -7.51 -3.92
C VAL A 198 0.18 -8.26 -4.11
N VAL A 199 1.08 -7.71 -4.92
CA VAL A 199 2.41 -8.29 -5.10
C VAL A 199 3.38 -7.58 -4.17
N ASP A 200 3.65 -8.21 -3.03
CA ASP A 200 4.72 -7.79 -2.14
C ASP A 200 6.03 -7.72 -2.93
N ARG A 201 6.73 -6.60 -2.80
CA ARG A 201 8.03 -6.36 -3.44
C ARG A 201 9.11 -6.44 -2.40
N THR A 202 10.14 -7.24 -2.65
CA THR A 202 11.29 -7.35 -1.75
C THR A 202 12.53 -6.75 -2.41
N PHE A 203 13.10 -5.76 -1.72
CA PHE A 203 14.43 -5.23 -1.97
C PHE A 203 15.44 -6.12 -1.24
N GLY A 204 16.54 -6.46 -1.90
CA GLY A 204 17.54 -7.38 -1.34
C GLY A 204 18.96 -6.81 -1.43
N ARG A 205 19.76 -7.06 -0.39
CA ARG A 205 21.20 -6.76 -0.40
C ARG A 205 21.89 -7.50 -1.53
N GLU A 206 21.51 -8.75 -1.81
CA GLU A 206 22.12 -9.56 -2.87
C GLU A 206 21.85 -9.00 -4.28
N LYS A 207 20.88 -8.10 -4.41
CA LYS A 207 20.56 -7.37 -5.65
C LYS A 207 21.19 -5.98 -5.71
N ASN A 208 22.06 -5.64 -4.75
CA ASN A 208 22.68 -4.32 -4.62
C ASN A 208 21.64 -3.18 -4.55
N MET A 209 20.52 -3.39 -3.83
CA MET A 209 19.46 -2.39 -3.65
C MET A 209 19.61 -1.58 -2.35
N PHE A 210 20.62 -1.89 -1.56
CA PHE A 210 20.92 -1.24 -0.28
C PHE A 210 22.28 -0.57 -0.33
N SER A 211 22.38 0.60 0.29
CA SER A 211 23.65 1.29 0.45
C SER A 211 24.41 0.81 1.70
N THR A 212 25.61 1.36 1.89
CA THR A 212 26.37 1.28 3.13
C THR A 212 25.92 2.40 4.08
N HIS A 213 24.92 2.11 4.93
CA HIS A 213 24.50 2.97 6.03
C HIS A 213 24.41 2.15 7.32
N THR A 214 24.65 2.77 8.48
CA THR A 214 24.62 2.06 9.78
C THR A 214 23.24 1.52 10.14
N ILE A 215 22.17 2.21 9.73
CA ILE A 215 20.79 1.66 9.71
C ILE A 215 20.72 0.28 9.01
N MET A 216 21.43 0.11 7.88
CA MET A 216 21.42 -1.17 7.15
C MET A 216 22.35 -2.21 7.78
N ALA A 217 23.38 -1.77 8.51
CA ALA A 217 24.34 -2.64 9.18
C ALA A 217 23.85 -3.17 10.53
N GLY A 218 23.11 -2.37 11.30
CA GLY A 218 22.73 -2.66 12.68
C GLY A 218 23.91 -2.61 13.66
N ARG A 219 23.69 -2.93 14.93
CA ARG A 219 24.76 -2.97 15.96
C ARG A 219 25.64 -4.22 15.83
N SER A 220 25.12 -5.25 15.17
CA SER A 220 25.78 -6.54 14.99
C SER A 220 25.30 -7.22 13.71
N GLU A 221 26.01 -8.27 13.30
CA GLU A 221 25.64 -9.14 12.18
C GLU A 221 24.19 -9.65 12.26
N ALA A 222 23.70 -9.95 13.46
CA ALA A 222 22.33 -10.43 13.67
C ALA A 222 21.26 -9.35 13.39
N GLU A 223 21.65 -8.08 13.41
CA GLU A 223 20.78 -6.92 13.18
C GLU A 223 20.93 -6.33 11.78
N ARG A 224 21.82 -6.90 10.96
CA ARG A 224 21.96 -6.46 9.57
C ARG A 224 20.67 -6.71 8.81
N VAL A 225 20.33 -5.72 7.99
CA VAL A 225 19.21 -5.76 7.05
C VAL A 225 19.72 -6.34 5.73
N ASP A 226 19.18 -7.49 5.34
CA ASP A 226 19.51 -8.20 4.11
C ASP A 226 18.34 -8.25 3.14
N ALA A 227 17.09 -8.16 3.61
CA ALA A 227 15.92 -8.01 2.75
C ALA A 227 14.79 -7.15 3.39
N VAL A 228 14.12 -6.31 2.59
CA VAL A 228 13.02 -5.43 3.02
C VAL A 228 11.84 -5.64 2.10
N THR A 229 10.67 -5.94 2.65
CA THR A 229 9.46 -6.24 1.86
C THR A 229 8.40 -5.16 2.04
N VAL A 230 7.78 -4.73 0.94
CA VAL A 230 6.80 -3.64 0.92
C VAL A 230 5.55 -4.01 0.14
N THR A 231 4.40 -3.47 0.55
CA THR A 231 3.14 -3.53 -0.20
C THR A 231 2.99 -2.26 -1.04
N GLY A 232 3.61 -2.22 -2.21
CA GLY A 232 3.78 -1.00 -3.02
C GLY A 232 4.91 -0.10 -2.51
N PHE A 233 5.14 1.07 -3.12
CA PHE A 233 6.02 2.13 -2.59
C PHE A 233 5.89 3.40 -3.45
N SER A 234 6.28 4.54 -2.87
CA SER A 234 6.61 5.79 -3.57
C SER A 234 8.12 5.92 -3.68
N ALA A 235 8.64 6.25 -4.85
CA ALA A 235 10.06 6.57 -5.01
C ALA A 235 10.33 8.03 -4.65
N ILE A 236 11.54 8.36 -4.22
CA ILE A 236 11.95 9.71 -3.82
C ILE A 236 12.65 10.37 -5.01
N ARG A 237 12.00 11.37 -5.61
CA ARG A 237 12.53 12.11 -6.76
C ARG A 237 13.62 13.10 -6.36
N LYS A 238 13.48 13.71 -5.19
CA LYS A 238 14.43 14.71 -4.66
C LYS A 238 14.66 14.47 -3.18
N ALA A 239 15.90 14.62 -2.75
CA ALA A 239 16.31 14.67 -1.36
C ALA A 239 17.41 15.73 -1.20
N PRO A 240 17.73 16.17 0.03
CA PRO A 240 18.87 17.04 0.30
C PRO A 240 20.21 16.46 -0.19
N ASP A 241 21.18 17.31 -0.51
CA ASP A 241 22.50 16.89 -1.03
C ASP A 241 23.28 16.00 -0.06
N ASN A 242 23.04 16.16 1.24
CA ASN A 242 23.64 15.33 2.29
C ASN A 242 22.86 14.04 2.58
N ALA A 243 21.81 13.73 1.82
CA ALA A 243 21.02 12.53 2.02
C ALA A 243 21.72 11.29 1.52
N LEU A 244 21.78 10.30 2.41
CA LEU A 244 22.25 8.96 2.12
C LEU A 244 21.04 8.10 1.74
N ILE A 245 21.09 7.52 0.55
CA ILE A 245 20.13 6.53 0.10
C ILE A 245 20.26 5.32 1.03
N LEU A 246 19.16 4.77 1.54
CA LEU A 246 19.14 3.51 2.30
C LEU A 246 18.74 2.35 1.41
N ILE A 247 17.67 2.55 0.64
CA ILE A 247 17.06 1.60 -0.28
C ILE A 247 16.83 2.30 -1.60
N HIS A 248 17.16 1.65 -2.71
CA HIS A 248 16.86 2.12 -4.05
C HIS A 248 16.39 0.98 -4.95
N CYS A 249 15.66 1.35 -6.01
CA CYS A 249 15.29 0.43 -7.06
C CYS A 249 16.51 0.01 -7.90
N SER A 250 16.35 -1.01 -8.72
CA SER A 250 17.39 -1.56 -9.59
C SER A 250 17.78 -0.61 -10.74
N GLY A 251 18.80 -1.00 -11.50
CA GLY A 251 19.16 -0.35 -12.76
C GLY A 251 18.13 -0.52 -13.89
N SER A 252 17.18 -1.46 -13.78
CA SER A 252 16.14 -1.68 -14.80
C SER A 252 14.87 -0.86 -14.57
N THR A 253 14.87 -0.02 -13.52
CA THR A 253 13.71 0.74 -13.09
C THR A 253 13.26 1.78 -14.11
N VAL A 254 11.95 1.86 -14.28
CA VAL A 254 11.29 2.87 -15.10
C VAL A 254 10.09 3.45 -14.36
N TYR A 255 9.64 4.64 -14.76
CA TYR A 255 8.35 5.16 -14.33
C TYR A 255 7.48 5.61 -15.51
N PHE A 256 6.18 5.66 -15.25
CA PHE A 256 5.15 6.07 -16.18
C PHE A 256 4.37 7.24 -15.61
N THR A 257 4.31 8.34 -16.36
CA THR A 257 3.65 9.55 -15.87
C THR A 257 2.16 9.33 -15.67
N LYS A 258 1.58 9.96 -14.64
CA LYS A 258 0.11 9.92 -14.43
C LYS A 258 -0.66 10.32 -15.69
N ASP A 259 -0.21 11.37 -16.38
CA ASP A 259 -0.83 11.84 -17.62
C ASP A 259 -0.80 10.77 -18.73
N ALA A 260 0.31 10.05 -18.87
CA ALA A 260 0.42 8.97 -19.84
C ALA A 260 -0.52 7.81 -19.47
N LEU A 261 -0.61 7.47 -18.17
CA LEU A 261 -1.51 6.44 -17.68
C LEU A 261 -2.99 6.80 -17.90
N MET A 262 -3.37 8.05 -17.60
CA MET A 262 -4.74 8.55 -17.82
C MET A 262 -5.12 8.57 -19.30
N LYS A 263 -4.22 9.00 -20.18
CA LYS A 263 -4.43 8.96 -21.64
C LYS A 263 -4.61 7.53 -22.15
N MET A 264 -3.84 6.58 -21.63
CA MET A 264 -3.96 5.16 -21.97
C MET A 264 -5.30 4.59 -21.51
N GLN A 265 -5.69 4.83 -20.25
CA GLN A 265 -6.99 4.40 -19.71
C GLN A 265 -8.17 4.97 -20.51
N ALA A 266 -8.11 6.26 -20.87
CA ALA A 266 -9.13 6.89 -21.70
C ALA A 266 -9.21 6.26 -23.11
N ALA A 267 -8.06 5.94 -23.71
CA ALA A 267 -8.00 5.27 -25.01
C ALA A 267 -8.56 3.83 -24.95
N GLU A 268 -8.25 3.08 -23.88
CA GLU A 268 -8.80 1.74 -23.64
C GLU A 268 -10.31 1.78 -23.41
N ALA A 269 -10.81 2.72 -22.59
CA ALA A 269 -12.23 2.91 -22.35
C ALA A 269 -12.99 3.28 -23.64
N ALA A 270 -12.43 4.19 -24.45
CA ALA A 270 -13.01 4.56 -25.73
C ALA A 270 -13.08 3.37 -26.71
N ARG A 271 -12.05 2.51 -26.72
CA ARG A 271 -12.08 1.26 -27.50
C ARG A 271 -13.16 0.30 -27.01
N ALA A 272 -13.23 0.08 -25.70
CA ALA A 272 -14.24 -0.80 -25.10
C ALA A 272 -15.68 -0.34 -25.41
N LEU A 273 -15.92 0.98 -25.44
CA LEU A 273 -17.21 1.56 -25.84
C LEU A 273 -17.51 1.43 -27.33
N ASN A 274 -16.48 1.42 -28.19
CA ASN A 274 -16.63 1.32 -29.65
C ASN A 274 -16.77 -0.14 -30.15
N HIS A 275 -16.43 -1.14 -29.33
CA HIS A 275 -16.62 -2.55 -29.66
C HIS A 275 -18.01 -3.03 -29.18
N GLY A 276 -19.01 -3.04 -30.08
CA GLY A 276 -20.25 -3.80 -29.91
C GLY A 276 -20.00 -5.32 -29.97
N PRO A 277 -20.96 -6.18 -29.58
CA PRO A 277 -20.74 -7.61 -29.32
C PRO A 277 -20.35 -8.50 -30.53
N GLN A 278 -20.27 -7.95 -31.74
CA GLN A 278 -19.82 -8.64 -32.94
C GLN A 278 -19.26 -7.59 -33.92
N THR A 279 -17.95 -7.50 -34.08
CA THR A 279 -17.27 -7.12 -35.35
C THR A 279 -15.75 -7.20 -35.14
N GLU A 280 -15.07 -7.78 -36.12
CA GLU A 280 -13.61 -7.93 -36.15
C GLU A 280 -12.91 -6.59 -35.92
N SER A 281 -12.05 -6.55 -34.91
CA SER A 281 -11.33 -5.35 -34.49
C SER A 281 -10.38 -4.87 -35.60
N PRO A 282 -10.46 -3.60 -36.06
CA PRO A 282 -9.32 -3.01 -36.75
C PRO A 282 -8.14 -2.98 -35.77
N THR A 283 -6.97 -3.40 -36.26
CA THR A 283 -5.70 -3.45 -35.50
C THR A 283 -5.19 -2.04 -35.25
N VAL A 284 -5.92 -1.25 -34.47
CA VAL A 284 -5.46 0.07 -34.03
C VAL A 284 -4.38 -0.18 -32.98
N ALA A 285 -3.13 0.07 -33.35
CA ALA A 285 -1.97 -0.06 -32.45
C ALA A 285 -2.29 0.61 -31.11
N SER A 286 -2.17 -0.12 -30.00
CA SER A 286 -2.29 0.47 -28.67
C SER A 286 -1.29 1.61 -28.54
N PRO A 287 -1.67 2.77 -27.98
CA PRO A 287 -0.70 3.82 -27.71
C PRO A 287 0.40 3.21 -26.84
N VAL A 288 1.61 3.11 -27.39
CA VAL A 288 2.75 2.56 -26.66
C VAL A 288 3.18 3.63 -25.66
N MET A 289 2.91 3.38 -24.38
CA MET A 289 3.37 4.23 -23.32
C MET A 289 4.89 4.09 -23.19
N ALA A 290 5.63 5.15 -23.55
CA ALA A 290 7.08 5.14 -23.42
C ALA A 290 7.47 5.28 -21.93
N PRO A 291 8.14 4.28 -21.34
CA PRO A 291 8.66 4.40 -19.98
C PRO A 291 9.79 5.45 -19.91
N THR A 292 9.89 6.16 -18.79
CA THR A 292 11.07 6.99 -18.50
C THR A 292 12.05 6.20 -17.62
N PRO A 293 13.32 6.01 -18.04
CA PRO A 293 14.32 5.36 -17.20
C PRO A 293 14.57 6.11 -15.89
N ALA A 294 14.61 5.38 -14.78
CA ALA A 294 14.95 5.91 -13.46
C ALA A 294 15.80 4.91 -12.66
N PRO A 295 16.98 4.53 -13.18
CA PRO A 295 17.85 3.55 -12.54
C PRO A 295 18.28 4.03 -11.15
N GLY A 296 18.22 3.15 -10.15
CA GLY A 296 18.71 3.49 -8.81
C GLY A 296 17.85 4.54 -8.08
N ILE A 297 16.62 4.81 -8.53
CA ILE A 297 15.78 5.81 -7.86
C ILE A 297 15.56 5.41 -6.39
N PRO A 298 15.79 6.32 -5.42
CA PRO A 298 15.67 5.98 -4.01
C PRO A 298 14.23 5.67 -3.61
N VAL A 299 14.07 4.83 -2.60
CA VAL A 299 12.79 4.54 -1.93
C VAL A 299 12.88 4.84 -0.44
N ALA A 300 14.09 4.86 0.12
CA ALA A 300 14.33 5.32 1.48
C ALA A 300 15.62 6.13 1.56
N VAL A 301 15.62 7.21 2.33
CA VAL A 301 16.79 8.07 2.56
C VAL A 301 16.92 8.43 4.04
N ALA A 302 18.15 8.65 4.48
CA ALA A 302 18.49 9.20 5.80
C ALA A 302 19.38 10.42 5.63
N PHE A 303 19.16 11.47 6.41
CA PHE A 303 19.97 12.69 6.38
C PHE A 303 19.92 13.45 7.70
N THR A 304 20.87 14.35 7.88
CA THR A 304 20.84 15.32 8.98
C THR A 304 20.25 16.64 8.53
N LEU A 305 19.53 17.31 9.42
CA LEU A 305 19.09 18.68 9.23
C LEU A 305 19.48 19.45 10.49
N GLY A 306 20.40 20.39 10.37
CA GLY A 306 21.01 21.04 11.53
C GLY A 306 21.66 20.00 12.45
N LYS A 307 21.17 19.90 13.69
CA LYS A 307 21.63 18.92 14.68
C LYS A 307 20.79 17.63 14.72
N GLY A 308 19.64 17.62 14.03
CA GLY A 308 18.70 16.51 14.04
C GLY A 308 18.89 15.53 12.89
N ARG A 309 18.06 14.49 12.93
CA ARG A 309 18.12 13.35 12.00
C ARG A 309 16.77 13.11 11.37
N VAL A 310 16.75 12.79 10.08
CA VAL A 310 15.53 12.51 9.33
C VAL A 310 15.70 11.21 8.57
N VAL A 311 14.71 10.34 8.68
CA VAL A 311 14.54 9.19 7.79
C VAL A 311 13.20 9.30 7.09
N VAL A 312 13.25 9.20 5.76
CA VAL A 312 12.04 9.14 4.92
C VAL A 312 11.96 7.77 4.27
N LEU A 313 10.84 7.07 4.49
CA LEU A 313 10.53 5.78 3.89
C LEU A 313 9.36 5.94 2.92
N GLY A 314 9.56 5.51 1.67
CA GLY A 314 8.55 5.48 0.61
C GLY A 314 7.45 4.42 0.80
N ASN A 315 7.32 3.85 2.00
CA ASN A 315 6.15 3.05 2.37
C ASN A 315 6.03 2.93 3.90
N GLY A 316 4.85 3.25 4.45
CA GLY A 316 4.53 2.99 5.87
C GLY A 316 4.32 1.51 6.23
N SER A 317 4.03 0.64 5.24
CA SER A 317 3.83 -0.80 5.47
C SER A 317 5.03 -1.46 6.15
N VAL A 318 6.24 -0.97 5.85
CA VAL A 318 7.51 -1.47 6.40
C VAL A 318 7.52 -1.47 7.93
N ILE A 319 6.90 -0.47 8.54
CA ILE A 319 6.94 -0.25 9.99
C ILE A 319 5.63 -0.60 10.70
N SER A 320 4.63 -1.09 9.95
CA SER A 320 3.31 -1.50 10.46
C SER A 320 3.14 -3.02 10.43
N SER A 321 2.05 -3.54 11.01
CA SER A 321 1.63 -4.93 10.77
C SER A 321 0.12 -4.99 10.64
N ILE A 322 -0.36 -5.50 9.51
CA ILE A 322 -1.78 -5.64 9.22
C ILE A 322 -2.11 -7.11 8.93
N GLN A 323 -3.37 -7.49 9.12
CA GLN A 323 -3.94 -8.69 8.55
C GLN A 323 -4.75 -8.31 7.32
N SER A 324 -4.39 -8.87 6.16
CA SER A 324 -5.11 -8.70 4.90
C SER A 324 -5.77 -10.01 4.52
N GLU A 325 -7.07 -9.99 4.30
CA GLU A 325 -7.86 -11.09 3.77
C GLU A 325 -8.44 -10.69 2.43
N THR A 326 -8.02 -11.38 1.37
CA THR A 326 -8.45 -11.09 0.00
C THR A 326 -9.01 -12.33 -0.64
N VAL A 327 -10.15 -12.21 -1.32
CA VAL A 327 -10.64 -13.30 -2.20
C VAL A 327 -10.15 -13.04 -3.62
N PHE A 328 -9.32 -13.93 -4.16
CA PHE A 328 -8.84 -13.85 -5.54
C PHE A 328 -9.22 -15.13 -6.28
N GLN A 329 -9.90 -15.01 -7.42
CA GLN A 329 -10.39 -16.16 -8.20
C GLN A 329 -11.21 -17.16 -7.36
N GLY A 330 -11.98 -16.64 -6.39
CA GLY A 330 -12.79 -17.46 -5.47
C GLY A 330 -12.00 -18.15 -4.34
N GLN A 331 -10.68 -17.95 -4.25
CA GLN A 331 -9.84 -18.49 -3.19
C GLN A 331 -9.50 -17.39 -2.16
N PRO A 332 -9.71 -17.64 -0.86
CA PRO A 332 -9.26 -16.72 0.18
C PRO A 332 -7.74 -16.79 0.33
N ILE A 333 -7.12 -15.62 0.38
CA ILE A 333 -5.70 -15.40 0.64
C ILE A 333 -5.60 -14.54 1.88
N SER A 334 -4.93 -15.07 2.90
CA SER A 334 -4.62 -14.33 4.13
C SER A 334 -3.13 -14.03 4.17
N GLN A 335 -2.79 -12.77 4.41
CA GLN A 335 -1.43 -12.28 4.49
C GLN A 335 -1.28 -11.39 5.72
N ARG A 336 -0.07 -11.32 6.27
CA ARG A 336 0.28 -10.39 7.34
C ARG A 336 1.49 -9.55 6.96
N PRO A 337 1.34 -8.62 6.00
CA PRO A 337 2.46 -7.85 5.52
C PRO A 337 2.97 -6.86 6.57
N GLY A 338 4.25 -6.50 6.47
CA GLY A 338 4.88 -5.46 7.29
C GLY A 338 5.97 -6.00 8.20
N LEU A 339 5.91 -5.72 9.51
CA LEU A 339 6.98 -6.04 10.47
C LEU A 339 7.35 -7.53 10.57
N ARG A 340 6.51 -8.44 10.06
CA ARG A 340 6.77 -9.88 10.00
C ARG A 340 7.54 -10.31 8.76
N ASP A 341 7.63 -9.46 7.74
CA ASP A 341 8.27 -9.81 6.49
C ASP A 341 9.76 -9.51 6.51
N ALA A 342 10.54 -10.46 5.99
CA ALA A 342 11.98 -10.32 5.79
C ALA A 342 12.66 -9.70 7.03
N ASP A 343 13.43 -8.62 6.86
CA ASP A 343 14.10 -7.89 7.92
C ASP A 343 13.40 -6.55 8.27
N ASN A 344 12.11 -6.38 7.96
CA ASN A 344 11.38 -5.13 8.23
C ASN A 344 11.45 -4.73 9.72
N GLN A 345 11.38 -5.70 10.64
CA GLN A 345 11.58 -5.45 12.07
C GLN A 345 12.98 -4.90 12.38
N LYS A 346 14.04 -5.47 11.76
CA LYS A 346 15.43 -5.01 11.96
C LYS A 346 15.61 -3.60 11.40
N LEU A 347 15.12 -3.35 10.18
CA LEU A 347 15.15 -2.01 9.57
C LEU A 347 14.47 -0.97 10.46
N THR A 348 13.29 -1.31 11.00
CA THR A 348 12.54 -0.43 11.90
C THR A 348 13.34 -0.12 13.17
N LEU A 349 13.89 -1.14 13.84
CA LEU A 349 14.69 -0.94 15.05
C LEU A 349 15.97 -0.14 14.78
N ASN A 350 16.74 -0.50 13.76
CA ASN A 350 17.97 0.19 13.42
C ASN A 350 17.71 1.66 13.03
N THR A 351 16.58 1.92 12.34
CA THR A 351 16.13 3.28 12.04
C THR A 351 15.87 4.07 13.32
N MET A 352 15.15 3.49 14.28
CA MET A 352 14.87 4.14 15.57
C MET A 352 16.16 4.33 16.38
N HIS A 353 17.09 3.37 16.37
CA HIS A 353 18.39 3.49 17.03
C HIS A 353 19.20 4.63 16.44
N TRP A 354 19.21 4.79 15.12
CA TRP A 354 19.88 5.90 14.49
C TRP A 354 19.20 7.24 14.79
N LEU A 355 17.87 7.30 14.75
CA LEU A 355 17.12 8.52 15.09
C LEU A 355 17.28 8.94 16.55
N SER A 356 17.52 8.00 17.46
CA SER A 356 17.75 8.27 18.88
C SER A 356 19.22 8.46 19.27
N GLY A 357 20.15 8.36 18.31
CA GLY A 357 21.59 8.55 18.55
C GLY A 357 22.31 7.33 19.15
N LEU A 358 21.68 6.15 19.13
CA LEU A 358 22.33 4.90 19.54
C LEU A 358 23.22 4.31 18.43
N LEU A 359 22.81 4.47 17.17
CA LEU A 359 23.63 4.22 15.99
C LEU A 359 24.09 5.54 15.40
N GLU A 360 25.32 5.61 14.90
CA GLU A 360 25.90 6.81 14.26
C GLU A 360 25.95 6.66 12.73
#